data_AF-N4U1Q1-F1
#
_entry.id   AF-N4U1Q1-F1
#
_cell.length_a   1.000
_cell.length_b   1.000
_cell.length_c   1.000
_cell.angle_alpha   90.00
_cell.angle_beta   90.00
_cell.angle_gamma   90.00
#
_symmetry.space_group_name_H-M   'P 1'
#
loop_
_entity.id
_entity.type
_entity.pdbx_description
1 polymer ?
#
loop_
_entity_poly.entity_id
_entity_poly.type
_entity_poly.pdbx_seq_one_letter_code
_entity_poly.pdbx_strand_id
1 'polypeptide(L)'
;MLSRQFARAAAVTSLAGVRALSSTAILNGRTPSLGDVNPTHAEVDKFSQKQKEFRDHLVEAQKKREARRSEEVKEPEPARKAGPLTNLIYGTKEGRELDAQLEASFSQVLARGKYVHSIVLHQVKPEKVDEYVDLVGKWYPKMANAPENKVNLVGSWRTEVGDCDTFVHIWEYQKYEGYHQSRYSITHHPEFADFDNKLKGLINSKNVSLMQEFSFWPTTPPRSLGGVFELRSYTLHPGNLLEWETHWRRGLKARREVMEGVGAWFVQIGDLNTVHHLWQFANLEERRGRREQSWQVEGWSDTVHKTVPLIQSMKSRILVPMPWSPVR
;
A
#
# COMPACT_ATOMS: atom_id res chain seq x y z
N MET A 1 26.81 22.96 75.01
CA MET A 1 25.57 23.77 74.93
C MET A 1 24.44 22.86 74.47
N LEU A 2 23.32 22.91 75.20
CA LEU A 2 22.14 22.09 74.98
C LEU A 2 21.49 22.36 73.61
N SER A 3 21.00 21.31 72.95
CA SER A 3 19.69 21.37 72.29
C SER A 3 19.17 19.98 71.92
N ARG A 4 17.85 19.85 72.06
CA ARG A 4 17.04 18.63 72.14
C ARG A 4 16.84 17.98 70.78
N GLN A 5 16.87 16.64 70.75
CA GLN A 5 16.26 15.85 69.68
C GLN A 5 14.73 15.87 69.85
N PHE A 6 14.02 16.31 68.80
CA PHE A 6 12.60 16.04 68.62
C PHE A 6 12.44 15.03 67.49
N ALA A 7 11.90 13.86 67.83
CA ALA A 7 11.43 12.88 66.87
C ALA A 7 10.15 13.38 66.21
N ARG A 8 10.08 13.32 64.88
CA ARG A 8 8.83 13.38 64.11
C ARG A 8 8.76 12.12 63.26
N ALA A 9 7.90 11.20 63.67
CA ALA A 9 7.54 10.02 62.89
C ALA A 9 6.74 10.48 61.66
N ALA A 10 7.27 10.25 60.47
CA ALA A 10 6.51 10.28 59.23
C ALA A 10 6.06 8.84 58.93
N ALA A 11 4.75 8.59 59.05
CA ALA A 11 4.16 7.35 58.59
C ALA A 11 4.23 7.31 57.06
N VAL A 12 5.11 6.49 56.52
CA VAL A 12 5.14 6.16 55.09
C VAL A 12 4.10 5.07 54.87
N THR A 13 2.90 5.45 54.45
CA THR A 13 1.93 4.51 53.89
C THR A 13 2.40 4.08 52.51
N SER A 14 3.06 2.92 52.44
CA SER A 14 3.37 2.25 51.18
C SER A 14 2.06 1.74 50.55
N LEU A 15 1.47 2.49 49.63
CA LEU A 15 0.48 1.93 48.70
C LEU A 15 1.23 1.09 47.66
N ALA A 16 1.46 -0.17 48.01
CA ALA A 16 1.89 -1.21 47.09
C ALA A 16 0.75 -1.47 46.09
N GLY A 17 0.66 -0.65 45.05
CA GLY A 17 -0.13 -0.95 43.86
C GLY A 17 0.53 -2.12 43.14
N VAL A 18 0.04 -3.34 43.40
CA VAL A 18 0.41 -4.52 42.61
C VAL A 18 -0.05 -4.26 41.18
N ARG A 19 0.86 -3.79 40.33
CA ARG A 19 0.67 -3.90 38.88
C ARG A 19 0.58 -5.38 38.59
N ALA A 20 -0.61 -5.85 38.23
CA ALA A 20 -0.77 -7.18 37.67
C ALA A 20 0.13 -7.27 36.43
N LEU A 21 1.27 -7.94 36.58
CA LEU A 21 2.12 -8.31 35.46
C LEU A 21 1.28 -9.23 34.59
N SER A 22 0.89 -8.73 33.43
CA SER A 22 0.22 -9.48 32.37
C SER A 22 0.97 -10.79 32.17
N SER A 23 0.30 -11.93 32.32
CA SER A 23 0.89 -13.23 32.05
C SER A 23 1.27 -13.28 30.57
N THR A 24 2.55 -13.11 30.28
CA THR A 24 3.10 -13.30 28.93
C THR A 24 2.84 -14.75 28.57
N ALA A 25 1.87 -15.00 27.69
CA ALA A 25 1.72 -16.30 27.07
C ALA A 25 3.07 -16.66 26.43
N ILE A 26 3.55 -17.87 26.68
CA ILE A 26 4.71 -18.42 25.99
C ILE A 26 4.37 -18.42 24.50
N LEU A 27 4.96 -17.48 23.75
CA LEU A 27 4.79 -17.35 22.31
C LEU A 27 5.52 -18.51 21.63
N ASN A 28 4.84 -19.64 21.54
CA ASN A 28 5.24 -20.71 20.65
C ASN A 28 4.95 -20.27 19.20
N GLY A 29 6.00 -20.21 18.38
CA GLY A 29 5.91 -20.43 16.95
C GLY A 29 5.74 -19.18 16.08
N ARG A 30 6.80 -18.89 15.32
CA ARG A 30 6.91 -18.01 14.12
C ARG A 30 6.47 -16.53 14.25
N THR A 31 7.15 -15.67 13.50
CA THR A 31 6.79 -14.24 13.39
C THR A 31 5.40 -14.10 12.74
N PRO A 32 4.50 -13.27 13.29
CA PRO A 32 3.19 -13.01 12.68
C PRO A 32 3.31 -12.46 11.26
N SER A 33 2.34 -12.79 10.43
CA SER A 33 2.23 -12.40 9.03
C SER A 33 0.79 -12.06 8.69
N LEU A 34 0.58 -11.43 7.52
CA LEU A 34 -0.78 -11.22 6.99
C LEU A 34 -1.55 -12.54 6.84
N GLY A 35 -0.84 -13.65 6.62
CA GLY A 35 -1.43 -14.97 6.53
C GLY A 35 -2.08 -15.47 7.82
N ASP A 36 -1.71 -14.92 8.98
CA ASP A 36 -2.29 -15.32 10.27
C ASP A 36 -3.62 -14.59 10.56
N VAL A 37 -3.98 -13.58 9.76
CA VAL A 37 -5.24 -12.85 9.88
C VAL A 37 -6.29 -13.52 8.99
N ASN A 38 -7.32 -14.10 9.59
CA ASN A 38 -8.41 -14.73 8.85
C ASN A 38 -9.26 -13.65 8.13
N PRO A 39 -9.37 -13.69 6.79
CA PRO A 39 -10.06 -12.66 6.01
C PRO A 39 -11.58 -12.87 5.91
N THR A 40 -12.14 -13.90 6.53
CA THR A 40 -13.58 -14.21 6.44
C THR A 40 -14.44 -13.11 7.05
N HIS A 41 -15.61 -12.86 6.44
CA HIS A 41 -16.59 -11.89 6.95
C HIS A 41 -16.96 -12.12 8.41
N ALA A 42 -17.09 -13.37 8.84
CA ALA A 42 -17.41 -13.70 10.23
C ALA A 42 -16.37 -13.17 11.23
N GLU A 43 -15.08 -13.26 10.92
CA GLU A 43 -14.03 -12.71 11.80
C GLU A 43 -13.99 -11.17 11.73
N VAL A 44 -14.34 -10.56 10.60
CA VAL A 44 -14.50 -9.10 10.47
C VAL A 44 -15.66 -8.57 11.32
N ASP A 45 -16.80 -9.27 11.32
CA ASP A 45 -17.98 -8.90 12.13
C ASP A 45 -17.66 -8.98 13.62
N LYS A 46 -17.02 -10.08 14.02
CA LYS A 46 -16.54 -10.28 15.39
C LYS A 46 -15.51 -9.22 15.81
N PHE A 47 -14.60 -8.83 14.93
CA PHE A 47 -13.68 -7.72 15.19
C PHE A 47 -14.44 -6.41 15.39
N SER A 48 -15.40 -6.11 14.52
CA SER A 48 -16.22 -4.89 14.57
C SER A 48 -17.04 -4.83 15.87
N GLN A 49 -17.59 -5.95 16.31
CA GLN A 49 -18.28 -6.07 17.59
C GLN A 49 -17.34 -5.78 18.77
N LYS A 50 -16.17 -6.42 18.82
CA LYS A 50 -15.17 -6.17 19.86
C LYS A 50 -14.72 -4.70 19.89
N GLN A 51 -14.55 -4.09 18.73
CA GLN A 51 -14.20 -2.68 18.62
C GLN A 51 -15.31 -1.76 19.13
N LYS A 52 -16.57 -2.11 18.90
CA LYS A 52 -17.72 -1.40 19.46
C LYS A 52 -17.74 -1.51 20.98
N GLU A 53 -17.66 -2.72 21.52
CA GLU A 53 -17.63 -2.99 22.97
C GLU A 53 -16.49 -2.22 23.66
N PHE A 54 -15.29 -2.21 23.05
CA PHE A 54 -14.15 -1.46 23.54
C PHE A 54 -14.42 0.05 23.58
N ARG A 55 -15.03 0.62 22.53
CA ARG A 55 -15.40 2.05 22.50
C ARG A 55 -16.43 2.38 23.57
N ASP A 56 -17.44 1.53 23.74
CA ASP A 56 -18.48 1.72 24.74
C ASP A 56 -17.88 1.71 26.17
N HIS A 57 -16.97 0.77 26.43
CA HIS A 57 -16.22 0.70 27.70
C HIS A 57 -15.37 1.97 27.95
N LEU A 58 -14.70 2.52 26.92
CA LEU A 58 -13.93 3.76 27.06
C LEU A 58 -14.82 4.95 27.42
N VAL A 59 -15.99 5.06 26.77
CA VAL A 59 -16.97 6.12 27.05
C VAL A 59 -17.52 5.99 28.47
N GLU A 60 -17.85 4.78 28.92
CA GLU A 60 -18.30 4.55 30.30
C GLU A 60 -17.22 4.87 31.33
N ALA A 61 -15.98 4.47 31.08
CA ALA A 61 -14.85 4.76 31.96
C ALA A 61 -14.60 6.28 32.05
N GLN A 62 -14.70 6.99 30.93
CA GLN A 62 -14.59 8.45 30.90
C GLN A 62 -15.71 9.12 31.71
N LYS A 63 -16.98 8.71 31.50
CA LYS A 63 -18.12 9.22 32.26
C LYS A 63 -17.96 8.99 33.78
N LYS A 64 -17.52 7.79 34.18
CA LYS A 64 -17.24 7.48 35.60
C LYS A 64 -16.13 8.36 36.19
N ARG A 65 -15.09 8.66 35.40
CA ARG A 65 -13.99 9.54 35.83
C ARG A 65 -14.44 11.01 35.94
N GLU A 66 -15.25 11.49 35.00
CA GLU A 66 -15.81 12.84 35.04
C GLU A 66 -16.79 13.03 36.20
N ALA A 67 -17.63 12.03 36.48
CA ALA A 67 -18.51 12.03 37.65
C ALA A 67 -17.70 12.12 38.96
N ARG A 68 -16.67 11.27 39.12
CA ARG A 68 -15.78 11.32 40.30
C ARG A 68 -15.06 12.67 40.44
N ARG A 69 -14.57 13.24 39.33
CA ARG A 69 -13.92 14.57 39.34
C ARG A 69 -14.90 15.68 39.71
N SER A 70 -16.15 15.58 39.26
CA SER A 70 -17.20 16.55 39.59
C SER A 70 -17.66 16.42 41.05
N GLU A 71 -17.56 15.23 41.63
CA GLU A 71 -17.77 14.99 43.05
C GLU A 71 -16.61 15.51 43.92
N GLU A 72 -15.37 15.45 43.42
CA GLU A 72 -14.16 15.97 44.09
C GLU A 72 -14.03 17.50 44.01
N VAL A 73 -14.52 18.16 42.96
CA VAL A 73 -14.55 19.63 42.82
C VAL A 73 -15.86 20.19 43.41
N LYS A 74 -15.96 20.18 44.74
CA LYS A 74 -17.01 20.87 45.53
C LYS A 74 -16.50 22.13 46.25
N GLU A 75 -15.55 22.86 45.65
CA GLU A 75 -15.26 24.27 46.01
C GLU A 75 -15.44 25.17 44.77
N PRO A 76 -16.02 26.37 44.90
CA PRO A 76 -16.47 27.16 43.76
C PRO A 76 -15.31 27.95 43.13
N GLU A 77 -14.85 27.54 41.93
CA GLU A 77 -14.09 28.44 41.05
C GLU A 77 -15.04 29.31 40.21
N PRO A 78 -14.72 30.61 40.00
CA PRO A 78 -15.57 31.51 39.24
C PRO A 78 -15.52 31.20 37.73
N ALA A 79 -16.70 31.25 37.11
CA ALA A 79 -16.95 30.91 35.71
C ALA A 79 -16.04 31.68 34.72
N ARG A 80 -15.19 30.96 33.99
CA ARG A 80 -14.52 31.49 32.79
C ARG A 80 -15.46 31.37 31.58
N LYS A 81 -15.79 32.52 30.98
CA LYS A 81 -16.60 32.61 29.75
C LYS A 81 -15.87 31.95 28.58
N ALA A 82 -16.50 30.97 27.93
CA ALA A 82 -16.01 30.41 26.67
C ALA A 82 -16.18 31.43 25.54
N GLY A 83 -15.08 31.82 24.90
CA GLY A 83 -15.07 32.73 23.76
C GLY A 83 -15.44 32.02 22.43
N PRO A 84 -15.74 32.81 21.38
CA PRO A 84 -16.42 32.36 20.14
C PRO A 84 -15.56 31.53 19.16
N LEU A 85 -14.43 30.96 19.60
CA LEU A 85 -13.45 30.30 18.72
C LEU A 85 -13.69 28.80 18.52
N THR A 86 -14.68 28.20 19.18
CA THR A 86 -14.99 26.76 19.06
C THR A 86 -15.59 26.38 17.70
N ASN A 87 -16.10 27.34 16.93
CA ASN A 87 -16.60 27.11 15.56
C ASN A 87 -15.53 27.23 14.47
N LEU A 88 -14.28 27.57 14.80
CA LEU A 88 -13.19 27.68 13.82
C LEU A 88 -12.37 26.38 13.67
N ILE A 89 -12.57 25.42 14.58
CA ILE A 89 -11.82 24.14 14.58
C ILE A 89 -12.57 23.03 13.84
N TYR A 90 -13.89 23.16 13.71
CA TYR A 90 -14.71 22.27 12.90
C TYR A 90 -15.17 23.03 11.67
N GLY A 91 -14.46 22.85 10.55
CA GLY A 91 -14.71 23.52 9.28
C GLY A 91 -16.19 23.67 8.93
N THR A 92 -16.51 24.68 8.11
CA THR A 92 -17.89 25.00 7.72
C THR A 92 -18.62 23.75 7.21
N LYS A 93 -19.95 23.71 7.37
CA LYS A 93 -20.77 22.58 6.91
C LYS A 93 -20.57 22.30 5.42
N GLU A 94 -20.41 23.36 4.62
CA GLU A 94 -20.06 23.29 3.20
C GLU A 94 -18.66 22.72 2.96
N GLY A 95 -17.65 23.09 3.77
CA GLY A 95 -16.32 22.50 3.69
C GLY A 95 -16.33 21.00 4.00
N ARG A 96 -17.10 20.57 5.01
CA ARG A 96 -17.28 19.16 5.34
C ARG A 96 -18.06 18.38 4.28
N GLU A 97 -19.05 18.99 3.64
CA GLU A 97 -19.78 18.36 2.54
C GLU A 97 -18.95 18.31 1.25
N LEU A 98 -18.15 19.33 0.96
CA LEU A 98 -17.20 19.33 -0.15
C LEU A 98 -16.09 18.29 0.08
N ASP A 99 -15.51 18.26 1.29
CA ASP A 99 -14.53 17.26 1.70
C ASP A 99 -15.13 15.85 1.63
N ALA A 100 -16.37 15.64 2.10
CA ALA A 100 -17.05 14.35 2.03
C ALA A 100 -17.38 13.93 0.58
N GLN A 101 -17.73 14.87 -0.31
CA GLN A 101 -17.97 14.59 -1.73
C GLN A 101 -16.66 14.32 -2.49
N LEU A 102 -15.59 15.04 -2.15
CA LEU A 102 -14.24 14.80 -2.65
C LEU A 102 -13.77 13.41 -2.18
N GLU A 103 -13.79 13.12 -0.87
CA GLU A 103 -13.42 11.83 -0.27
C GLU A 103 -14.21 10.64 -0.81
N ALA A 104 -15.53 10.78 -0.98
CA ALA A 104 -16.37 9.71 -1.53
C ALA A 104 -16.10 9.43 -3.02
N SER A 105 -15.49 10.37 -3.76
CA SER A 105 -15.30 10.27 -5.21
C SER A 105 -13.86 9.98 -5.65
N PHE A 106 -12.83 10.27 -4.85
CA PHE A 106 -11.43 10.13 -5.29
C PHE A 106 -11.07 8.75 -5.83
N SER A 107 -11.32 7.66 -5.08
CA SER A 107 -11.00 6.31 -5.55
C SER A 107 -12.02 5.77 -6.56
N GLN A 108 -13.29 6.16 -6.46
CA GLN A 108 -14.36 5.66 -7.34
C GLN A 108 -14.31 6.27 -8.74
N VAL A 109 -13.85 7.53 -8.87
CA VAL A 109 -13.73 8.23 -10.16
C VAL A 109 -12.41 7.87 -10.88
N LEU A 110 -11.32 7.72 -10.12
CA LEU A 110 -10.00 7.39 -10.67
C LEU A 110 -9.84 5.92 -11.00
N ALA A 111 -10.27 5.03 -10.10
CA ALA A 111 -10.07 3.60 -10.26
C ALA A 111 -11.21 2.98 -11.07
N ARG A 112 -10.87 1.92 -11.82
CA ARG A 112 -11.90 1.03 -12.40
C ARG A 112 -12.70 0.28 -11.33
N GLY A 113 -12.17 0.18 -10.10
CA GLY A 113 -12.84 -0.40 -8.92
C GLY A 113 -13.05 -1.93 -8.93
N LYS A 114 -12.77 -2.60 -10.05
CA LYS A 114 -12.99 -4.05 -10.20
C LYS A 114 -11.84 -4.89 -9.62
N TYR A 115 -10.60 -4.43 -9.77
CA TYR A 115 -9.40 -5.18 -9.42
C TYR A 115 -8.42 -4.35 -8.60
N VAL A 116 -7.67 -5.03 -7.75
CA VAL A 116 -6.47 -4.50 -7.09
C VAL A 116 -5.29 -5.26 -7.64
N HIS A 117 -4.20 -4.56 -7.88
CA HIS A 117 -2.95 -5.15 -8.34
C HIS A 117 -1.90 -5.09 -7.22
N SER A 118 -0.98 -6.04 -7.20
CA SER A 118 0.26 -5.89 -6.45
C SER A 118 1.42 -5.76 -7.42
N ILE A 119 2.35 -4.85 -7.13
CA ILE A 119 3.68 -4.83 -7.74
C ILE A 119 4.69 -5.29 -6.69
N VAL A 120 5.42 -6.34 -7.03
CA VAL A 120 6.43 -6.96 -6.18
C VAL A 120 7.79 -6.75 -6.83
N LEU A 121 8.70 -6.12 -6.10
CA LEU A 121 10.08 -5.94 -6.50
C LEU A 121 10.96 -6.80 -5.59
N HIS A 122 11.64 -7.78 -6.18
CA HIS A 122 12.66 -8.56 -5.50
C HIS A 122 14.03 -8.09 -5.96
N GLN A 123 14.85 -7.59 -5.04
CA GLN A 123 16.26 -7.35 -5.31
C GLN A 123 17.02 -8.64 -4.99
N VAL A 124 17.41 -9.34 -6.04
CA VAL A 124 18.04 -10.67 -5.95
C VAL A 124 19.55 -10.50 -5.74
N LYS A 125 20.18 -11.43 -5.03
CA LYS A 125 21.64 -11.45 -4.94
C LYS A 125 22.23 -11.80 -6.30
N PRO A 126 23.21 -11.05 -6.84
CA PRO A 126 23.73 -11.28 -8.19
C PRO A 126 24.18 -12.72 -8.45
N GLU A 127 24.79 -13.37 -7.45
CA GLU A 127 25.28 -14.75 -7.51
C GLU A 127 24.19 -15.81 -7.35
N LYS A 128 22.93 -15.40 -7.09
CA LYS A 128 21.79 -16.28 -6.84
C LYS A 128 20.68 -16.19 -7.88
N VAL A 129 20.92 -15.48 -8.99
CA VAL A 129 19.92 -15.23 -10.03
C VAL A 129 19.32 -16.54 -10.55
N ASP A 130 20.13 -17.53 -10.93
CA ASP A 130 19.61 -18.78 -11.50
C ASP A 130 18.80 -19.60 -10.49
N GLU A 131 19.28 -19.70 -9.25
CA GLU A 131 18.55 -20.36 -8.15
C GLU A 131 17.22 -19.68 -7.86
N TYR A 132 17.19 -18.34 -7.89
CA TYR A 132 15.98 -17.53 -7.73
C TYR A 132 15.00 -17.75 -8.88
N VAL A 133 15.50 -17.74 -10.11
CA VAL A 133 14.71 -17.94 -11.33
C VAL A 133 14.04 -19.30 -11.32
N ASP A 134 14.77 -20.36 -10.93
CA ASP A 134 14.20 -21.71 -10.79
C ASP A 134 13.14 -21.78 -9.69
N LEU A 135 13.44 -21.25 -8.50
CA LEU A 135 12.52 -21.26 -7.35
C LEU A 135 11.20 -20.52 -7.66
N VAL A 136 11.31 -19.29 -8.15
CA VAL A 136 10.15 -18.44 -8.47
C VAL A 136 9.42 -18.93 -9.71
N GLY A 137 10.14 -19.41 -10.72
CA GLY A 137 9.57 -19.96 -11.95
C GLY A 137 8.76 -21.24 -11.73
N LYS A 138 9.06 -22.02 -10.68
CA LYS A 138 8.23 -23.15 -10.25
C LYS A 138 7.05 -22.71 -9.39
N TRP A 139 7.26 -21.77 -8.46
CA TRP A 139 6.24 -21.36 -7.50
C TRP A 139 5.13 -20.47 -8.10
N TYR A 140 5.50 -19.45 -8.88
CA TYR A 140 4.56 -18.41 -9.30
C TYR A 140 3.49 -18.94 -10.26
N PRO A 141 3.84 -19.68 -11.33
CA PRO A 141 2.83 -20.31 -12.18
C PRO A 141 1.95 -21.30 -11.43
N LYS A 142 2.51 -22.07 -10.49
CA LYS A 142 1.74 -23.00 -9.65
C LYS A 142 0.66 -22.26 -8.86
N MET A 143 1.02 -21.16 -8.19
CA MET A 143 0.06 -20.36 -7.42
C MET A 143 -0.96 -19.64 -8.29
N ALA A 144 -0.56 -19.17 -9.48
CA ALA A 144 -1.45 -18.49 -10.42
C ALA A 144 -2.52 -19.44 -11.01
N ASN A 145 -2.17 -20.70 -11.26
CA ASN A 145 -3.08 -21.69 -11.85
C ASN A 145 -3.92 -22.45 -10.82
N ALA A 146 -3.70 -22.24 -9.53
CA ALA A 146 -4.46 -22.85 -8.45
C ALA A 146 -5.84 -22.15 -8.31
N PRO A 147 -6.97 -22.82 -8.61
CA PRO A 147 -8.30 -22.18 -8.66
C PRO A 147 -8.72 -21.50 -7.35
N GLU A 148 -8.27 -22.03 -6.22
CA GLU A 148 -8.55 -21.51 -4.87
C GLU A 148 -7.93 -20.13 -4.62
N ASN A 149 -6.86 -19.78 -5.32
CA ASN A 149 -6.18 -18.51 -5.11
C ASN A 149 -6.90 -17.34 -5.78
N LYS A 150 -7.64 -17.57 -6.87
CA LYS A 150 -8.37 -16.53 -7.63
C LYS A 150 -7.50 -15.30 -7.96
N VAL A 151 -6.24 -15.55 -8.33
CA VAL A 151 -5.27 -14.52 -8.72
C VAL A 151 -4.87 -14.69 -10.17
N ASN A 152 -4.51 -13.59 -10.84
CA ASN A 152 -3.88 -13.65 -12.15
C ASN A 152 -2.47 -13.08 -12.05
N LEU A 153 -1.48 -13.79 -12.59
CA LEU A 153 -0.17 -13.20 -12.84
C LEU A 153 -0.30 -12.31 -14.08
N VAL A 154 -0.06 -11.01 -13.95
CA VAL A 154 -0.06 -10.07 -15.09
C VAL A 154 1.25 -10.17 -15.85
N GLY A 155 2.36 -10.31 -15.11
CA GLY A 155 3.65 -10.59 -15.71
C GLY A 155 4.77 -10.71 -14.70
N SER A 156 5.88 -11.28 -15.16
CA SER A 156 7.14 -11.40 -14.44
C SER A 156 8.28 -10.99 -15.36
N TRP A 157 9.15 -10.11 -14.89
CA TRP A 157 10.26 -9.59 -15.68
C TRP A 157 11.53 -9.48 -14.85
N ARG A 158 12.66 -9.54 -15.55
CA ARG A 158 13.97 -9.11 -15.04
C ARG A 158 14.29 -7.71 -15.57
N THR A 159 14.92 -6.88 -14.74
CA THR A 159 15.46 -5.59 -15.17
C THR A 159 16.82 -5.78 -15.84
N GLU A 160 16.99 -5.25 -17.05
CA GLU A 160 18.27 -5.30 -17.79
C GLU A 160 18.94 -3.92 -17.89
N VAL A 161 18.17 -2.83 -17.80
CA VAL A 161 18.71 -1.46 -17.71
C VAL A 161 18.04 -0.73 -16.56
N GLY A 162 18.85 -0.19 -15.64
CA GLY A 162 18.43 0.41 -14.38
C GLY A 162 19.10 -0.32 -13.21
N ASP A 163 18.29 -0.80 -12.27
CA ASP A 163 18.69 -1.69 -11.18
C ASP A 163 18.62 -3.16 -11.64
N CYS A 164 19.67 -3.64 -12.31
CA CYS A 164 19.69 -4.91 -13.03
C CYS A 164 19.50 -6.17 -12.17
N ASP A 165 19.67 -6.07 -10.86
CA ASP A 165 19.43 -7.18 -9.92
C ASP A 165 17.97 -7.25 -9.43
N THR A 166 17.08 -6.44 -10.00
CA THR A 166 15.67 -6.36 -9.61
C THR A 166 14.76 -7.14 -10.56
N PHE A 167 13.99 -8.06 -9.99
CA PHE A 167 12.88 -8.73 -10.64
C PHE A 167 11.57 -8.05 -10.27
N VAL A 168 10.71 -7.85 -11.27
CA VAL A 168 9.41 -7.20 -11.12
C VAL A 168 8.32 -8.21 -11.42
N HIS A 169 7.34 -8.32 -10.52
CA HIS A 169 6.18 -9.17 -10.70
C HIS A 169 4.92 -8.35 -10.45
N ILE A 170 3.96 -8.44 -11.36
CA ILE A 170 2.66 -7.79 -11.20
C ILE A 170 1.59 -8.87 -11.12
N TRP A 171 0.75 -8.79 -10.10
CA TRP A 171 -0.38 -9.69 -9.87
C TRP A 171 -1.67 -8.90 -9.83
N GLU A 172 -2.77 -9.53 -10.25
CA GLU A 172 -4.13 -9.00 -10.21
C GLU A 172 -4.99 -9.85 -9.27
N TYR A 173 -5.82 -9.18 -8.46
CA TYR A 173 -6.70 -9.77 -7.47
C TYR A 173 -8.10 -9.18 -7.56
N GLN A 174 -9.10 -9.96 -7.13
CA GLN A 174 -10.47 -9.49 -6.95
C GLN A 174 -10.57 -8.57 -5.73
N LYS A 175 -10.27 -7.28 -5.93
CA LYS A 175 -10.26 -6.26 -4.87
C LYS A 175 -9.30 -6.63 -3.71
N TYR A 176 -9.39 -5.90 -2.60
CA TYR A 176 -8.59 -6.16 -1.40
C TYR A 176 -8.95 -7.46 -0.69
N GLU A 177 -10.23 -7.85 -0.73
CA GLU A 177 -10.70 -9.12 -0.18
C GLU A 177 -10.02 -10.31 -0.86
N GLY A 178 -10.03 -10.32 -2.20
CA GLY A 178 -9.32 -11.32 -2.99
C GLY A 178 -7.83 -11.34 -2.65
N TYR A 179 -7.16 -10.19 -2.58
CA TYR A 179 -5.76 -10.13 -2.17
C TYR A 179 -5.52 -10.79 -0.81
N HIS A 180 -6.31 -10.45 0.20
CA HIS A 180 -6.13 -10.98 1.54
C HIS A 180 -6.44 -12.48 1.59
N GLN A 181 -7.50 -12.94 0.92
CA GLN A 181 -7.85 -14.35 0.80
C GLN A 181 -6.75 -15.16 0.12
N SER A 182 -6.19 -14.67 -0.99
CA SER A 182 -5.09 -15.36 -1.68
C SER A 182 -3.85 -15.41 -0.80
N ARG A 183 -3.52 -14.31 -0.10
CA ARG A 183 -2.37 -14.30 0.84
C ARG A 183 -2.57 -15.31 1.96
N TYR A 184 -3.78 -15.36 2.55
CA TYR A 184 -4.14 -16.33 3.59
C TYR A 184 -4.02 -17.78 3.08
N SER A 185 -4.59 -18.09 1.91
CA SER A 185 -4.52 -19.43 1.31
C SER A 185 -3.09 -19.83 0.99
N ILE A 186 -2.31 -18.95 0.33
CA ILE A 186 -0.93 -19.23 -0.07
C ILE A 186 -0.03 -19.47 1.15
N THR A 187 -0.19 -18.71 2.23
CA THR A 187 0.63 -18.89 3.45
C THR A 187 0.34 -20.19 4.20
N HIS A 188 -0.84 -20.76 4.01
CA HIS A 188 -1.23 -22.06 4.58
C HIS A 188 -0.94 -23.24 3.64
N HIS A 189 -0.45 -22.98 2.42
CA HIS A 189 -0.03 -24.04 1.52
C HIS A 189 1.15 -24.82 2.14
N PRO A 190 1.14 -26.18 2.13
CA PRO A 190 2.16 -26.98 2.83
C PRO A 190 3.60 -26.65 2.46
N GLU A 191 3.84 -26.33 1.18
CA GLU A 191 5.18 -25.99 0.66
C GLU A 191 5.59 -24.52 0.88
N PHE A 192 4.71 -23.65 1.38
CA PHE A 192 4.98 -22.21 1.46
C PHE A 192 6.14 -21.88 2.41
N ALA A 193 6.22 -22.57 3.55
CA ALA A 193 7.28 -22.33 4.53
C ALA A 193 8.67 -22.58 3.91
N ASP A 194 8.83 -23.66 3.16
CA ASP A 194 10.08 -24.00 2.48
C ASP A 194 10.40 -23.02 1.36
N PHE A 195 9.39 -22.63 0.57
CA PHE A 195 9.53 -21.61 -0.46
C PHE A 195 10.00 -20.27 0.12
N ASP A 196 9.33 -19.79 1.18
CA ASP A 196 9.62 -18.50 1.80
C ASP A 196 11.01 -18.48 2.45
N ASN A 197 11.40 -19.57 3.12
CA ASN A 197 12.74 -19.73 3.70
C ASN A 197 13.84 -19.72 2.63
N LYS A 198 13.63 -20.43 1.50
CA LYS A 198 14.57 -20.39 0.38
C LYS A 198 14.64 -19.00 -0.23
N LEU A 199 13.50 -18.37 -0.50
CA LEU A 199 13.42 -17.04 -1.11
C LEU A 199 14.23 -16.01 -0.30
N LYS A 200 14.09 -16.01 1.04
CA LYS A 200 14.86 -15.13 1.95
C LYS A 200 16.37 -15.29 1.81
N GLY A 201 16.86 -16.49 1.49
CA GLY A 201 18.28 -16.75 1.25
C GLY A 201 18.79 -16.15 -0.07
N LEU A 202 17.90 -15.94 -1.05
CA LEU A 202 18.25 -15.56 -2.42
C LEU A 202 18.11 -14.06 -2.70
N ILE A 203 17.37 -13.32 -1.86
CA ILE A 203 17.10 -11.90 -2.06
C ILE A 203 17.76 -11.04 -0.98
N ASN A 204 18.13 -9.82 -1.36
CA ASN A 204 18.54 -8.75 -0.44
C ASN A 204 17.32 -8.02 0.11
N SER A 205 16.28 -7.82 -0.71
CA SER A 205 15.06 -7.12 -0.29
C SER A 205 13.85 -7.54 -1.11
N LYS A 206 12.67 -7.32 -0.51
CA LYS A 206 11.35 -7.50 -1.12
C LYS A 206 10.50 -6.28 -0.80
N ASN A 207 10.02 -5.61 -1.84
CA ASN A 207 9.08 -4.50 -1.72
C ASN A 207 7.77 -4.89 -2.39
N VAL A 208 6.64 -4.63 -1.72
CA VAL A 208 5.30 -4.93 -2.24
C VAL A 208 4.44 -3.70 -2.06
N SER A 209 3.86 -3.22 -3.15
CA SER A 209 2.87 -2.15 -3.14
C SER A 209 1.57 -2.64 -3.75
N LEU A 210 0.43 -2.26 -3.15
CA LEU A 210 -0.89 -2.48 -3.73
C LEU A 210 -1.32 -1.23 -4.49
N MET A 211 -1.79 -1.44 -5.71
CA MET A 211 -2.09 -0.38 -6.66
C MET A 211 -3.41 -0.64 -7.37
N GLN A 212 -4.02 0.42 -7.85
CA GLN A 212 -5.26 0.38 -8.64
C GLN A 212 -4.98 0.87 -10.05
N GLU A 213 -5.71 0.31 -11.01
CA GLU A 213 -5.64 0.76 -12.40
C GLU A 213 -6.29 2.11 -12.57
N PHE A 214 -5.70 2.94 -13.43
CA PHE A 214 -6.38 4.14 -13.91
C PHE A 214 -7.55 3.77 -14.84
N SER A 215 -8.72 4.38 -14.62
CA SER A 215 -9.92 4.12 -15.43
C SER A 215 -9.75 4.40 -16.93
N PHE A 216 -8.91 5.38 -17.29
CA PHE A 216 -8.62 5.72 -18.70
C PHE A 216 -7.56 4.84 -19.36
N TRP A 217 -6.87 4.01 -18.58
CA TRP A 217 -5.78 3.17 -19.06
C TRP A 217 -5.84 1.77 -18.43
N PRO A 218 -6.84 0.96 -18.84
CA PRO A 218 -6.97 -0.40 -18.34
C PRO A 218 -5.78 -1.25 -18.75
N THR A 219 -5.47 -2.27 -17.94
CA THR A 219 -4.46 -3.27 -18.30
C THR A 219 -4.96 -4.09 -19.48
N THR A 220 -4.10 -4.27 -20.47
CA THR A 220 -4.34 -5.10 -21.64
C THR A 220 -4.19 -6.58 -21.24
N PRO A 221 -5.06 -7.49 -21.72
CA PRO A 221 -4.86 -8.92 -21.50
C PRO A 221 -3.45 -9.36 -21.94
N PRO A 222 -2.86 -10.40 -21.33
CA PRO A 222 -1.55 -10.88 -21.72
C PRO A 222 -1.49 -11.22 -23.22
N ARG A 223 -0.40 -10.80 -23.89
CA ARG A 223 -0.16 -11.07 -25.32
C ARG A 223 1.25 -11.59 -25.50
N SER A 224 1.39 -12.62 -26.34
CA SER A 224 2.69 -13.22 -26.64
C SER A 224 3.40 -12.52 -27.80
N LEU A 225 3.65 -11.22 -27.66
CA LEU A 225 4.33 -10.41 -28.69
C LEU A 225 5.87 -10.40 -28.52
N GLY A 226 6.38 -10.86 -27.39
CA GLY A 226 7.77 -10.71 -27.01
C GLY A 226 8.27 -9.28 -26.91
N GLY A 227 9.56 -9.11 -27.21
CA GLY A 227 10.24 -7.82 -27.15
C GLY A 227 10.66 -7.40 -25.75
N VAL A 228 10.79 -6.09 -25.56
CA VAL A 228 11.25 -5.46 -24.31
C VAL A 228 10.15 -4.59 -23.73
N PHE A 229 10.15 -4.46 -22.40
CA PHE A 229 9.18 -3.65 -21.69
C PHE A 229 9.87 -2.45 -21.04
N GLU A 230 9.20 -1.30 -20.96
CA GLU A 230 9.64 -0.16 -20.16
C GLU A 230 8.66 0.08 -19.02
N LEU A 231 9.08 -0.23 -17.79
CA LEU A 231 8.35 0.17 -16.59
C LEU A 231 8.87 1.52 -16.13
N ARG A 232 7.96 2.50 -16.05
CA ARG A 232 8.27 3.81 -15.50
C ARG A 232 7.49 4.01 -14.22
N SER A 233 8.18 4.47 -13.19
CA SER A 233 7.66 4.73 -11.86
C SER A 233 7.95 6.18 -11.50
N TYR A 234 6.91 6.97 -11.24
CA TYR A 234 7.05 8.36 -10.86
C TYR A 234 6.48 8.58 -9.47
N THR A 235 7.27 9.22 -8.61
CA THR A 235 6.78 9.71 -7.32
C THR A 235 6.29 11.13 -7.52
N LEU A 236 5.00 11.35 -7.29
CA LEU A 236 4.36 12.66 -7.40
C LEU A 236 4.51 13.44 -6.09
N HIS A 237 4.37 14.76 -6.16
CA HIS A 237 4.14 15.53 -4.95
C HIS A 237 2.80 15.12 -4.30
N PRO A 238 2.74 15.00 -2.96
CA PRO A 238 1.49 14.72 -2.27
C PRO A 238 0.39 15.69 -2.67
N GLY A 239 -0.80 15.16 -3.00
CA GLY A 239 -1.94 15.94 -3.48
C GLY A 239 -2.03 16.11 -5.00
N ASN A 240 -0.97 15.84 -5.77
CA ASN A 240 -0.95 16.14 -7.21
C ASN A 240 -1.46 15.00 -8.11
N LEU A 241 -1.89 13.86 -7.55
CA LEU A 241 -2.30 12.69 -8.32
C LEU A 241 -3.45 13.00 -9.30
N LEU A 242 -4.48 13.72 -8.85
CA LEU A 242 -5.63 14.07 -9.70
C LEU A 242 -5.25 14.98 -10.87
N GLU A 243 -4.44 16.01 -10.59
CA GLU A 243 -4.00 16.94 -11.62
C GLU A 243 -3.12 16.23 -12.65
N TRP A 244 -2.19 15.41 -12.17
CA TRP A 244 -1.33 14.59 -13.01
C TRP A 244 -2.16 13.65 -13.89
N GLU A 245 -3.16 12.98 -13.30
CA GLU A 245 -4.08 12.09 -14.02
C GLU A 245 -4.88 12.83 -15.10
N THR A 246 -5.41 14.00 -14.78
CA THR A 246 -6.20 14.82 -15.71
C THR A 246 -5.39 15.20 -16.95
N HIS A 247 -4.12 15.58 -16.77
CA HIS A 247 -3.22 15.87 -17.88
C HIS A 247 -2.87 14.61 -18.67
N TRP A 248 -2.55 13.50 -17.99
CA TRP A 248 -2.22 12.24 -18.64
C TRP A 248 -3.38 11.63 -19.42
N ARG A 249 -4.61 11.78 -18.95
CA ARG A 249 -5.82 11.34 -19.66
C ARG A 249 -5.92 11.98 -21.05
N ARG A 250 -5.57 13.26 -21.17
CA ARG A 250 -5.54 13.99 -22.45
C ARG A 250 -4.35 13.52 -23.30
N GLY A 251 -3.15 13.49 -22.73
CA GLY A 251 -1.94 13.10 -23.45
C GLY A 251 -1.89 11.64 -23.87
N LEU A 252 -2.61 10.75 -23.19
CA LEU A 252 -2.68 9.34 -23.58
C LEU A 252 -3.35 9.17 -24.95
N LYS A 253 -4.29 10.05 -25.31
CA LYS A 253 -4.90 10.03 -26.65
C LYS A 253 -3.84 10.19 -27.74
N ALA A 254 -3.01 11.23 -27.62
CA ALA A 254 -1.87 11.47 -28.52
C ALA A 254 -0.88 10.29 -28.50
N ARG A 255 -0.58 9.78 -27.30
CA ARG A 255 0.43 8.73 -27.13
C ARG A 255 0.01 7.38 -27.70
N ARG A 256 -1.30 7.07 -27.72
CA ARG A 256 -1.84 5.84 -28.33
C ARG A 256 -1.69 5.79 -29.84
N GLU A 257 -1.46 6.92 -30.52
CA GLU A 257 -1.23 6.95 -31.97
C GLU A 257 0.11 6.32 -32.36
N VAL A 258 1.08 6.34 -31.43
CA VAL A 258 2.46 5.92 -31.71
C VAL A 258 2.90 4.72 -30.88
N MET A 259 2.27 4.47 -29.73
CA MET A 259 2.68 3.36 -28.85
C MET A 259 1.50 2.79 -28.06
N GLU A 260 1.58 1.49 -27.79
CA GLU A 260 0.54 0.77 -27.05
C GLU A 260 0.99 0.48 -25.61
N GLY A 261 0.20 0.93 -24.65
CA GLY A 261 0.46 0.71 -23.23
C GLY A 261 -0.03 -0.67 -22.79
N VAL A 262 0.74 -1.31 -21.91
CA VAL A 262 0.32 -2.56 -21.26
C VAL A 262 -0.64 -2.26 -20.10
N GLY A 263 -0.34 -1.22 -19.31
CA GLY A 263 -1.21 -0.79 -18.22
C GLY A 263 -0.61 0.38 -17.45
N ALA A 264 -1.44 1.05 -16.66
CA ALA A 264 -1.02 2.10 -15.74
C ALA A 264 -1.79 2.03 -14.42
N TRP A 265 -1.07 2.27 -13.33
CA TRP A 265 -1.56 2.11 -11.97
C TRP A 265 -1.09 3.24 -11.06
N PHE A 266 -1.80 3.45 -9.96
CA PHE A 266 -1.40 4.32 -8.85
C PHE A 266 -1.42 3.54 -7.53
N VAL A 267 -0.42 3.77 -6.69
CA VAL A 267 -0.25 3.05 -5.43
C VAL A 267 -1.24 3.56 -4.37
N GLN A 268 -1.86 2.64 -3.64
CA GLN A 268 -2.80 2.90 -2.54
C GLN A 268 -2.28 2.41 -1.19
N ILE A 269 -1.45 1.37 -1.17
CA ILE A 269 -0.80 0.84 0.04
C ILE A 269 0.64 0.50 -0.32
N GLY A 270 1.61 0.95 0.49
CA GLY A 270 3.05 0.84 0.18
C GLY A 270 3.62 2.20 -0.21
N ASP A 271 4.29 2.28 -1.36
CA ASP A 271 4.95 3.50 -1.87
C ASP A 271 3.94 4.56 -2.37
N LEU A 272 3.26 5.23 -1.44
CA LEU A 272 2.23 6.24 -1.73
C LEU A 272 2.73 7.37 -2.65
N ASN A 273 1.80 8.00 -3.34
CA ASN A 273 2.06 9.03 -4.37
C ASN A 273 2.85 8.53 -5.58
N THR A 274 3.01 7.21 -5.73
CA THR A 274 3.70 6.63 -6.88
C THR A 274 2.70 6.18 -7.94
N VAL A 275 3.00 6.52 -9.19
CA VAL A 275 2.31 6.01 -10.38
C VAL A 275 3.25 5.14 -11.18
N HIS A 276 2.71 4.04 -11.71
CA HIS A 276 3.43 3.10 -12.57
C HIS A 276 2.77 3.08 -13.94
N HIS A 277 3.56 3.06 -15.00
CA HIS A 277 3.04 2.75 -16.33
C HIS A 277 4.01 1.88 -17.11
N LEU A 278 3.46 0.85 -17.73
CA LEU A 278 4.20 -0.20 -18.41
C LEU A 278 3.92 -0.13 -19.92
N TRP A 279 4.99 -0.11 -20.69
CA TRP A 279 4.97 -0.10 -22.15
C TRP A 279 5.67 -1.33 -22.70
N GLN A 280 5.27 -1.78 -23.89
CA GLN A 280 5.89 -2.88 -24.61
C GLN A 280 6.42 -2.38 -25.95
N PHE A 281 7.58 -2.88 -26.36
CA PHE A 281 8.30 -2.50 -27.56
C PHE A 281 8.92 -3.72 -28.21
N ALA A 282 9.16 -3.68 -29.52
CA ALA A 282 9.83 -4.79 -30.20
C ALA A 282 11.30 -4.92 -29.75
N ASN A 283 11.99 -3.79 -29.59
CA ASN A 283 13.38 -3.71 -29.14
C ASN A 283 13.72 -2.24 -28.73
N LEU A 284 14.96 -1.98 -28.32
CA LEU A 284 15.40 -0.66 -27.87
C LEU A 284 15.41 0.41 -28.97
N GLU A 285 15.64 0.01 -30.22
CA GLU A 285 15.67 0.91 -31.37
C GLU A 285 14.27 1.41 -31.71
N GLU A 286 13.32 0.49 -31.79
CA GLU A 286 11.90 0.81 -31.99
C GLU A 286 11.37 1.65 -30.82
N ARG A 287 11.75 1.33 -29.58
CA ARG A 287 11.45 2.15 -28.40
C ARG A 287 11.99 3.58 -28.51
N ARG A 288 13.20 3.79 -29.05
CA ARG A 288 13.73 5.14 -29.31
C ARG A 288 12.85 5.86 -30.33
N GLY A 289 12.61 5.23 -31.47
CA GLY A 289 11.80 5.78 -32.56
C GLY A 289 10.38 6.17 -32.13
N ARG A 290 9.66 5.31 -31.40
CA ARG A 290 8.30 5.63 -30.90
C ARG A 290 8.27 6.81 -29.94
N ARG A 291 9.30 6.95 -29.09
CA ARG A 291 9.41 8.08 -28.17
C ARG A 291 9.70 9.39 -28.90
N GLU A 292 10.51 9.36 -29.94
CA GLU A 292 10.75 10.52 -30.81
C GLU A 292 9.47 10.89 -31.58
N GLN A 293 8.77 9.91 -32.14
CA GLN A 293 7.48 10.11 -32.81
C GLN A 293 6.43 10.74 -31.89
N SER A 294 6.42 10.38 -30.60
CA SER A 294 5.50 10.98 -29.63
C SER A 294 5.61 12.51 -29.55
N TRP A 295 6.80 13.07 -29.76
CA TRP A 295 7.00 14.53 -29.74
C TRP A 295 6.45 15.25 -30.96
N GLN A 296 6.16 14.51 -32.04
CA GLN A 296 5.53 15.05 -33.25
C GLN A 296 3.99 15.05 -33.15
N VAL A 297 3.42 14.42 -32.12
CA VAL A 297 1.97 14.36 -31.94
C VAL A 297 1.49 15.59 -31.15
N GLU A 298 0.48 16.26 -31.68
CA GLU A 298 -0.11 17.44 -31.05
C GLU A 298 -0.62 17.14 -29.63
N GLY A 299 -0.39 18.07 -28.70
CA GLY A 299 -0.81 17.95 -27.30
C GLY A 299 0.11 17.11 -26.41
N TRP A 300 1.04 16.33 -26.96
CA TRP A 300 2.01 15.57 -26.15
C TRP A 300 2.96 16.51 -25.39
N SER A 301 3.50 17.54 -26.05
CA SER A 301 4.39 18.52 -25.42
C SER A 301 3.72 19.28 -24.27
N ASP A 302 2.46 19.68 -24.44
CA ASP A 302 1.67 20.34 -23.39
C ASP A 302 1.43 19.42 -22.18
N THR A 303 1.16 18.14 -22.45
CA THR A 303 1.02 17.12 -21.39
C THR A 303 2.31 17.01 -20.58
N VAL A 304 3.47 16.94 -21.24
CA VAL A 304 4.76 16.85 -20.55
C VAL A 304 5.01 18.12 -19.72
N HIS A 305 4.79 19.29 -20.31
CA HIS A 305 5.00 20.58 -19.63
C HIS A 305 4.16 20.70 -18.34
N LYS A 306 2.92 20.21 -18.35
CA LYS A 306 2.01 20.26 -17.19
C LYS A 306 2.27 19.16 -16.16
N THR A 307 2.77 18.01 -16.59
CA THR A 307 2.95 16.86 -15.68
C THR A 307 4.31 16.83 -14.99
N VAL A 308 5.37 17.34 -15.63
CA VAL A 308 6.73 17.35 -15.05
C VAL A 308 6.82 18.09 -13.72
N PRO A 309 6.25 19.30 -13.54
CA PRO A 309 6.28 20.01 -12.26
C PRO A 309 5.58 19.28 -11.10
N LEU A 310 4.72 18.31 -11.40
CA LEU A 310 3.97 17.54 -10.41
C LEU A 310 4.77 16.34 -9.87
N ILE A 311 5.94 16.06 -10.45
CA ILE A 311 6.74 14.86 -10.19
C ILE A 311 7.99 15.21 -9.38
N GLN A 312 8.19 14.50 -8.27
CA GLN A 312 9.40 14.60 -7.44
C GLN A 312 10.56 13.80 -8.02
N SER A 313 10.30 12.57 -8.46
CA SER A 313 11.32 11.69 -8.99
C SER A 313 10.77 10.76 -10.05
N MET A 314 11.64 10.33 -10.97
CA MET A 314 11.29 9.41 -12.05
C MET A 314 12.31 8.28 -12.12
N LYS A 315 11.82 7.05 -12.23
CA LYS A 315 12.63 5.87 -12.55
C LYS A 315 12.10 5.21 -13.82
N SER A 316 13.00 4.79 -14.70
CA SER A 316 12.67 3.95 -15.85
C SER A 316 13.53 2.68 -15.79
N ARG A 317 12.89 1.54 -16.07
CA ARG A 317 13.52 0.23 -16.16
C ARG A 317 13.23 -0.38 -17.52
N ILE A 318 14.27 -0.88 -18.20
CA ILE A 318 14.08 -1.79 -19.32
C ILE A 318 14.00 -3.21 -18.76
N LEU A 319 12.94 -3.90 -19.13
CA LEU A 319 12.53 -5.17 -18.57
C LEU A 319 12.47 -6.23 -19.69
N VAL A 320 12.89 -7.45 -19.37
CA VAL A 320 12.75 -8.63 -20.24
C VAL A 320 11.82 -9.64 -19.54
N PRO A 321 10.80 -10.17 -20.24
CA PRO A 321 9.86 -11.11 -19.63
C PRO A 321 10.54 -12.44 -19.28
N MET A 322 10.21 -12.98 -18.11
CA MET A 322 10.70 -14.30 -17.70
C MET A 322 10.08 -15.42 -18.55
N PRO A 323 10.71 -16.61 -18.67
CA PRO A 323 10.19 -17.70 -19.49
C PRO A 323 8.78 -18.19 -19.10
N TRP A 324 8.39 -18.03 -17.84
CA TRP A 324 7.05 -18.36 -17.31
C TRP A 324 6.10 -17.15 -17.26
N SER A 325 6.54 -15.99 -17.74
CA SER A 325 5.70 -14.79 -17.80
C SER A 325 4.60 -15.00 -18.86
N PRO A 326 3.34 -14.65 -18.58
CA PRO A 326 2.24 -14.77 -19.54
C PRO A 326 2.34 -13.79 -20.73
N VAL A 327 3.29 -12.85 -20.71
CA VAL A 327 3.50 -11.83 -21.74
C VAL A 327 4.77 -12.07 -22.57
N ARG A 328 5.13 -13.35 -22.77
CA ARG A 328 6.38 -13.77 -23.42
C ARG A 328 6.52 -13.33 -24.88
#